data_AF-A0A3E4MJE5-F1
#
_entry.id   AF-A0A3E4MJE5-F1
#
_cell.length_a   1.000
_cell.length_b   1.000
_cell.length_c   1.000
_cell.angle_alpha   90.00
_cell.angle_beta   90.00
_cell.angle_gamma   90.00
#
_symmetry.space_group_name_H-M   'P 1'
#
loop_
_entity.id
_entity.type
_entity.pdbx_description
1 polymer ?
#
loop_
_entity_poly.entity_id
_entity_poly.type
_entity_poly.pdbx_seq_one_letter_code
_entity_poly.pdbx_strand_id
1 'polypeptide(L)'
;MYKYLPITDVYAREILDSRGNPTIEVEVLAGDEFCGRASVPSGASTGQFEALELRDGEKRYAGLGVERAVDHVNAKIAPGIIGMNVFDQAALDTFLIGLDGTGDKSNLGANAMLGVSMATARAAATAIGLPLYSYLGGANAKRMPVPMMNIMNGGACVIIMTQGRTPYNTRALAI
;
A
#
# COMPACT_ATOMS: atom_id res chain seq x y z
N MET A 1 0.80 -25.14 -16.34
CA MET A 1 0.51 -24.34 -15.13
C MET A 1 1.77 -24.29 -14.31
N TYR A 2 2.32 -23.10 -14.06
CA TYR A 2 3.53 -22.94 -13.26
C TYR A 2 3.23 -23.36 -11.82
N LYS A 3 3.91 -24.39 -11.31
CA LYS A 3 3.90 -24.71 -9.87
C LYS A 3 4.72 -23.72 -9.05
N TYR A 4 5.66 -23.06 -9.72
CA TYR A 4 6.59 -22.13 -9.16
C TYR A 4 6.90 -21.07 -10.23
N LEU A 5 6.80 -19.81 -9.86
CA LEU A 5 7.20 -18.68 -10.68
C LEU A 5 7.95 -17.69 -9.77
N PRO A 6 9.26 -17.50 -9.96
CA PRO A 6 10.06 -16.66 -9.08
C PRO A 6 9.75 -15.18 -9.31
N ILE A 7 9.78 -14.40 -8.23
CA ILE A 7 9.94 -12.95 -8.33
C ILE A 7 11.35 -12.67 -8.83
N THR A 8 11.47 -11.92 -9.92
CA THR A 8 12.74 -11.62 -10.59
C THR A 8 13.19 -10.19 -10.33
N ASP A 9 12.25 -9.26 -10.22
CA ASP A 9 12.55 -7.86 -9.94
C ASP A 9 11.42 -7.19 -9.16
N VAL A 10 11.77 -6.17 -8.39
CA VAL A 10 10.85 -5.37 -7.57
C VAL A 10 11.31 -3.94 -7.59
N TYR A 11 10.42 -3.05 -8.00
CA TYR A 11 10.72 -1.63 -8.12
C TYR A 11 9.62 -0.79 -7.47
N ALA A 12 10.02 0.19 -6.67
CA ALA A 12 9.14 1.19 -6.11
C ALA A 12 9.50 2.59 -6.58
N ARG A 13 8.47 3.42 -6.67
CA ARG A 13 8.56 4.84 -7.00
C ARG A 13 7.57 5.66 -6.17
N GLU A 14 7.88 6.93 -6.01
CA GLU A 14 6.93 7.90 -5.45
C GLU A 14 6.01 8.43 -6.55
N ILE A 15 4.70 8.46 -6.26
CA ILE A 15 3.66 9.06 -7.09
C ILE A 15 2.78 9.98 -6.25
N LEU A 16 1.78 10.63 -6.84
CA LEU A 16 0.83 11.49 -6.13
C LEU A 16 -0.54 10.81 -5.99
N ASP A 17 -1.15 10.93 -4.81
CA ASP A 17 -2.51 10.49 -4.54
C ASP A 17 -3.56 11.49 -5.07
N SER A 18 -4.84 11.18 -4.89
CA SER A 18 -5.95 12.04 -5.34
C SER A 18 -6.01 13.41 -4.64
N ARG A 19 -5.23 13.61 -3.57
CA ARG A 19 -5.11 14.88 -2.83
C ARG A 19 -3.80 15.62 -3.16
N GLY A 20 -3.00 15.09 -4.08
CA GLY A 20 -1.70 15.66 -4.44
C GLY A 20 -0.61 15.41 -3.38
N ASN A 21 -0.82 14.49 -2.44
CA ASN A 21 0.20 14.09 -1.49
C ASN A 21 1.02 12.93 -2.05
N PRO A 22 2.31 12.82 -1.72
CA PRO A 22 3.10 11.66 -2.09
C PRO A 22 2.51 10.36 -1.57
N THR A 23 2.61 9.31 -2.37
CA THR A 23 2.38 7.92 -1.98
C THR A 23 3.27 6.99 -2.79
N ILE A 24 3.34 5.72 -2.39
CA ILE A 24 4.19 4.72 -3.01
C ILE A 24 3.42 3.92 -4.05
N GLU A 25 4.08 3.66 -5.18
CA GLU A 25 3.69 2.67 -6.18
C GLU A 25 4.79 1.61 -6.27
N VAL A 26 4.40 0.34 -6.21
CA VAL A 26 5.30 -0.81 -6.29
C VAL A 26 4.94 -1.66 -7.50
N GLU A 27 5.96 -2.12 -8.20
CA GLU A 27 5.92 -3.08 -9.29
C GLU A 27 6.69 -4.33 -8.91
N VAL A 28 6.11 -5.49 -9.18
CA VAL A 28 6.73 -6.81 -8.98
C VAL A 28 6.71 -7.54 -10.31
N LEU A 29 7.89 -7.93 -10.79
CA LEU A 29 8.06 -8.79 -11.96
C LEU A 29 8.23 -10.24 -11.51
N ALA A 30 7.47 -11.13 -12.13
CA ALA A 30 7.53 -12.56 -11.90
C ALA A 30 7.89 -13.29 -13.21
N GLY A 31 8.98 -14.07 -13.17
CA GLY A 31 9.65 -14.55 -14.38
C GLY A 31 10.11 -13.38 -15.25
N ASP A 32 9.94 -13.48 -16.57
CA ASP A 32 10.37 -12.43 -17.50
C ASP A 32 9.20 -11.61 -18.06
N GLU A 33 7.96 -11.97 -17.75
CA GLU A 33 6.77 -11.47 -18.48
C GLU A 33 5.68 -10.88 -17.57
N PHE A 34 5.50 -11.39 -16.36
CA PHE A 34 4.32 -11.07 -15.56
C PHE A 34 4.61 -9.96 -14.56
N CYS A 35 4.09 -8.76 -14.82
CA CYS A 35 4.24 -7.61 -13.95
C CYS A 35 2.93 -7.29 -13.22
N GLY A 36 3.01 -7.11 -11.91
CA GLY A 36 1.92 -6.60 -11.06
C GLY A 36 2.29 -5.24 -10.49
N ARG A 37 1.36 -4.29 -10.55
CA ARG A 37 1.54 -2.93 -10.03
C ARG A 37 0.49 -2.59 -8.99
N ALA A 38 0.90 -1.95 -7.90
CA ALA A 38 0.00 -1.50 -6.85
C ALA A 38 0.42 -0.14 -6.28
N SER A 39 -0.54 0.78 -6.22
CA SER A 39 -0.41 2.07 -5.54
C SER A 39 -1.12 1.99 -4.19
N VAL A 40 -0.48 2.47 -3.13
CA VAL A 40 -1.07 2.39 -1.78
C VAL A 40 -1.82 3.68 -1.46
N PRO A 41 -3.07 3.62 -0.96
CA PRO A 41 -3.78 4.84 -0.56
C PRO A 41 -3.19 5.42 0.74
N SER A 42 -3.17 6.75 0.84
CA SER A 42 -2.86 7.46 2.07
C SER A 42 -4.11 7.57 2.96
N GLY A 43 -3.98 7.15 4.23
CA GLY A 43 -5.01 7.34 5.25
C GLY A 43 -4.93 8.74 5.88
N ALA A 44 -6.08 9.32 6.24
CA ALA A 44 -6.13 10.54 7.07
C ALA A 44 -6.42 10.24 8.56
N SER A 45 -6.86 9.01 8.85
CA SER A 45 -7.19 8.56 10.20
C SER A 45 -5.90 8.17 10.91
N THR A 46 -5.78 8.58 12.17
CA THR A 46 -4.66 8.23 13.05
C THR A 46 -5.20 7.36 14.18
N GLY A 47 -5.52 6.11 13.88
CA GLY A 47 -5.85 5.15 14.93
C GLY A 47 -4.59 4.80 15.72
N GLN A 48 -4.65 4.82 17.06
CA GLN A 48 -3.49 4.53 17.93
C GLN A 48 -2.92 3.10 17.78
N PHE A 49 -3.68 2.20 17.15
CA PHE A 49 -3.32 0.80 16.92
C PHE A 49 -3.26 0.45 15.42
N GLU A 50 -3.26 1.44 14.53
CA GLU A 50 -3.16 1.23 13.09
C GLU A 50 -1.70 0.99 12.68
N ALA A 51 -1.52 0.26 11.58
CA ALA A 51 -0.20 0.08 10.99
C ALA A 51 0.33 1.44 10.51
N LEU A 52 1.59 1.74 10.80
CA LEU A 52 2.14 3.08 10.59
C LEU A 52 2.68 3.25 9.18
N GLU A 53 2.16 4.27 8.49
CA GLU A 53 2.70 4.72 7.22
C GLU A 53 4.04 5.44 7.46
N LEU A 54 5.08 5.09 6.69
CA LEU A 54 6.37 5.78 6.75
C LEU A 54 6.35 7.03 5.87
N ARG A 55 6.62 8.18 6.50
CA ARG A 55 6.75 9.50 5.87
C ARG A 55 8.14 10.07 6.15
N ASP A 56 8.65 10.88 5.23
CA ASP A 56 10.03 11.40 5.28
C ASP A 56 10.23 12.44 6.39
N GLY A 57 9.24 13.31 6.64
CA GLY A 57 9.35 14.41 7.61
C GLY A 57 10.24 15.58 7.13
N GLU A 58 10.60 15.61 5.85
CA GLU A 58 11.47 16.64 5.26
C GLU A 58 10.71 17.87 4.76
N LYS A 59 11.42 18.91 4.30
CA LYS A 59 10.79 20.13 3.76
C LYS A 59 9.92 19.85 2.52
N ARG A 60 10.29 18.83 1.74
CA ARG A 60 9.60 18.39 0.52
C ARG A 60 8.18 17.92 0.85
N TYR A 61 7.20 18.33 0.05
CA TYR A 61 5.77 18.02 0.27
C TYR A 61 5.29 18.27 1.71
N ALA A 62 5.83 19.29 2.40
CA ALA A 62 5.49 19.62 3.79
C ALA A 62 5.64 18.43 4.78
N GLY A 63 6.66 17.57 4.57
CA GLY A 63 6.93 16.42 5.42
C GLY A 63 6.24 15.13 5.00
N LEU A 64 5.41 15.18 3.96
CA LEU A 64 4.60 14.05 3.49
C LEU A 64 5.29 13.20 2.41
N GLY A 65 6.55 13.45 2.09
CA GLY A 65 7.33 12.59 1.19
C GLY A 65 7.35 11.13 1.65
N VAL A 66 7.57 10.22 0.70
CA VAL A 66 7.68 8.77 0.96
C VAL A 66 8.95 8.15 0.35
N GLU A 67 10.00 8.95 0.11
CA GLU A 67 11.28 8.46 -0.45
C GLU A 67 11.88 7.38 0.44
N ARG A 68 11.80 7.51 1.76
CA ARG A 68 12.27 6.46 2.68
C ARG A 68 11.51 5.16 2.48
N ALA A 69 10.20 5.20 2.29
CA ALA A 69 9.41 3.99 2.04
C ALA A 69 9.81 3.34 0.70
N VAL A 70 10.03 4.16 -0.33
CA VAL A 70 10.51 3.72 -1.65
C VAL A 70 11.88 3.05 -1.54
N ASP A 71 12.82 3.67 -0.83
CA ASP A 71 14.16 3.13 -0.61
C ASP A 71 14.11 1.82 0.18
N HIS A 72 13.22 1.71 1.16
CA HIS A 72 13.04 0.46 1.89
C HIS A 72 12.53 -0.67 0.98
N VAL A 73 11.65 -0.40 0.02
CA VAL A 73 11.26 -1.41 -0.97
C VAL A 73 12.46 -1.80 -1.83
N ASN A 74 13.12 -0.83 -2.46
CA ASN A 74 14.17 -1.08 -3.44
C ASN A 74 15.43 -1.70 -2.83
N ALA A 75 15.84 -1.27 -1.64
CA ALA A 75 17.12 -1.66 -1.04
C ALA A 75 17.01 -2.74 0.04
N LYS A 76 15.87 -2.86 0.74
CA LYS A 76 15.71 -3.81 1.85
C LYS A 76 14.76 -4.95 1.52
N ILE A 77 13.59 -4.66 0.95
CA ILE A 77 12.59 -5.69 0.66
C ILE A 77 12.97 -6.47 -0.60
N ALA A 78 13.31 -5.80 -1.69
CA ALA A 78 13.58 -6.44 -2.98
C ALA A 78 14.62 -7.57 -2.88
N PRO A 79 15.81 -7.39 -2.27
CA PRO A 79 16.79 -8.48 -2.17
C PRO A 79 16.31 -9.68 -1.36
N GLY A 80 15.37 -9.47 -0.43
CA GLY A 80 14.82 -10.51 0.43
C GLY A 80 13.73 -11.36 -0.23
N ILE A 81 13.03 -10.81 -1.22
CA ILE A 81 11.90 -11.48 -1.89
C ILE A 81 12.20 -11.95 -3.32
N ILE A 82 13.28 -11.48 -3.94
CA ILE A 82 13.75 -12.02 -5.22
C ILE A 82 14.03 -13.52 -5.06
N GLY A 83 13.50 -14.32 -5.98
CA GLY A 83 13.53 -15.78 -5.95
C GLY A 83 12.42 -16.44 -5.13
N MET A 84 11.59 -15.69 -4.39
CA MET A 84 10.40 -16.25 -3.76
C MET A 84 9.35 -16.61 -4.82
N ASN A 85 8.52 -17.61 -4.51
CA ASN A 85 7.42 -18.00 -5.38
C ASN A 85 6.28 -16.95 -5.32
N VAL A 86 5.93 -16.34 -6.45
CA VAL A 86 4.87 -15.32 -6.52
C VAL A 86 3.49 -15.87 -6.11
N PHE A 87 3.28 -17.18 -6.22
CA PHE A 87 2.02 -17.83 -5.85
C PHE A 87 1.86 -18.06 -4.34
N ASP A 88 2.93 -17.92 -3.55
CA ASP A 88 2.89 -18.11 -2.10
C ASP A 88 2.75 -16.78 -1.36
N GLN A 89 1.55 -16.19 -1.48
CA GLN A 89 1.22 -14.90 -0.88
C GLN A 89 1.44 -14.90 0.64
N ALA A 90 1.07 -15.98 1.32
CA ALA A 90 1.20 -16.09 2.77
C ALA A 90 2.66 -16.14 3.22
N ALA A 91 3.52 -16.87 2.49
CA ALA A 91 4.95 -16.89 2.78
C ALA A 91 5.59 -15.50 2.54
N LEU A 92 5.23 -14.82 1.45
CA LEU A 92 5.71 -13.46 1.17
C LEU A 92 5.30 -12.48 2.26
N ASP A 93 4.02 -12.44 2.64
CA ASP A 93 3.53 -11.52 3.67
C ASP A 93 4.15 -11.83 5.04
N THR A 94 4.35 -13.12 5.37
CA THR A 94 5.04 -13.54 6.60
C THR A 94 6.50 -13.11 6.59
N PHE A 95 7.19 -13.25 5.46
CA PHE A 95 8.55 -12.76 5.28
C PHE A 95 8.64 -11.25 5.48
N LEU A 96 7.73 -10.47 4.90
CA LEU A 96 7.69 -9.01 5.07
C LEU A 96 7.49 -8.62 6.53
N ILE A 97 6.58 -9.29 7.25
CA ILE A 97 6.33 -9.06 8.69
C ILE A 97 7.57 -9.40 9.51
N GLY A 98 8.24 -10.52 9.20
CA GLY A 98 9.48 -10.93 9.87
C GLY A 98 10.64 -9.97 9.59
N LEU A 99 10.76 -9.47 8.36
CA LEU A 99 11.79 -8.51 7.95
C LEU A 99 11.61 -7.16 8.64
N ASP A 100 10.37 -6.71 8.81
CA ASP A 100 10.06 -5.49 9.54
C ASP A 100 10.36 -5.62 11.04
N GLY A 101 9.93 -6.72 11.65
CA GLY A 101 10.23 -7.07 13.04
C GLY A 101 9.44 -6.26 14.09
N THR A 102 8.56 -5.35 13.68
CA THR A 102 7.72 -4.54 14.59
C THR A 102 6.25 -4.97 14.54
N GLY A 103 5.51 -4.72 15.61
CA GLY A 103 4.08 -5.04 15.66
C GLY A 103 3.21 -4.13 14.78
N ASP A 104 3.66 -2.89 14.55
CA ASP A 104 2.95 -1.81 13.88
C ASP A 104 3.46 -1.50 12.47
N LYS A 105 4.50 -2.20 11.99
CA LYS A 105 5.14 -2.02 10.68
C LYS A 105 5.88 -0.69 10.54
N SER A 106 6.34 -0.13 11.66
CA SER A 106 6.99 1.18 11.72
C SER A 106 8.41 1.20 11.14
N ASN A 107 9.09 0.05 11.07
CA ASN A 107 10.46 -0.03 10.60
C ASN A 107 10.56 0.06 9.07
N LEU A 108 9.75 -0.72 8.34
CA LEU A 108 9.70 -0.69 6.87
C LEU A 108 8.63 0.28 6.33
N GLY A 109 7.59 0.53 7.10
CA GLY A 109 6.41 1.28 6.68
C GLY A 109 5.32 0.35 6.16
N ALA A 110 4.12 0.52 6.70
CA ALA A 110 2.94 -0.22 6.26
C ALA A 110 2.63 0.01 4.77
N ASN A 111 2.91 1.21 4.26
CA ASN A 111 2.79 1.57 2.85
C ASN A 111 3.76 0.78 1.95
N ALA A 112 5.03 0.63 2.35
CA ALA A 112 6.00 -0.18 1.61
C ALA A 112 5.57 -1.65 1.53
N MET A 113 5.26 -2.26 2.68
CA MET A 113 4.87 -3.67 2.76
C MET A 113 3.58 -3.97 1.99
N LEU A 114 2.55 -3.13 2.16
CA LEU A 114 1.27 -3.32 1.48
C LEU A 114 1.40 -3.17 -0.03
N GLY A 115 2.25 -2.24 -0.50
CA GLY A 115 2.52 -2.06 -1.93
C GLY A 115 3.10 -3.33 -2.56
N VAL A 116 4.14 -3.90 -1.94
CA VAL A 116 4.77 -5.16 -2.38
C VAL A 116 3.77 -6.32 -2.34
N SER A 117 3.01 -6.45 -1.25
CA SER A 117 2.00 -7.51 -1.07
C SER A 117 0.94 -7.49 -2.19
N MET A 118 0.36 -6.31 -2.47
CA MET A 118 -0.66 -6.16 -3.51
C MET A 118 -0.09 -6.31 -4.93
N ALA A 119 1.12 -5.81 -5.18
CA ALA A 119 1.78 -5.94 -6.47
C ALA A 119 2.08 -7.42 -6.79
N THR A 120 2.55 -8.19 -5.79
CA THR A 120 2.77 -9.64 -5.90
C THR A 120 1.48 -10.37 -6.25
N ALA A 121 0.38 -10.11 -5.53
CA ALA A 121 -0.91 -10.75 -5.80
C ALA A 121 -1.41 -10.49 -7.23
N ARG A 122 -1.18 -9.28 -7.75
CA ARG A 122 -1.52 -8.91 -9.14
C ARG A 122 -0.63 -9.59 -10.17
N ALA A 123 0.68 -9.69 -9.91
CA ALA A 123 1.61 -10.42 -10.77
C ALA A 123 1.23 -11.89 -10.87
N ALA A 124 0.94 -12.52 -9.72
CA ALA A 124 0.47 -13.90 -9.64
C ALA A 124 -0.85 -14.14 -10.38
N ALA A 125 -1.85 -13.27 -10.18
CA ALA A 125 -3.14 -13.35 -10.87
C ALA A 125 -2.96 -13.26 -12.40
N THR A 126 -2.09 -12.35 -12.85
CA THR A 126 -1.76 -12.17 -14.28
C THR A 126 -1.06 -13.40 -14.85
N ALA A 127 -0.13 -14.00 -14.10
CA ALA A 127 0.61 -15.19 -14.52
C ALA A 127 -0.25 -16.43 -14.78
N ILE A 128 -1.39 -16.55 -14.09
CA ILE A 128 -2.35 -17.66 -14.29
C ILE A 128 -3.57 -17.25 -15.11
N GLY A 129 -3.61 -16.02 -15.62
CA GLY A 129 -4.71 -15.51 -16.46
C GLY A 129 -6.05 -15.37 -15.72
N LEU A 130 -6.02 -15.17 -14.41
CA LEU A 130 -7.23 -14.94 -13.61
C LEU A 130 -7.41 -13.46 -13.28
N PRO A 131 -8.65 -12.94 -13.29
CA PRO A 131 -8.90 -11.63 -12.72
C PRO A 131 -8.62 -11.65 -11.21
N LEU A 132 -8.10 -10.53 -10.67
CA LEU A 132 -7.63 -10.44 -9.28
C LEU A 132 -8.67 -10.89 -8.25
N TYR A 133 -9.95 -10.53 -8.43
CA TYR A 133 -11.01 -10.94 -7.49
C TYR A 133 -11.16 -12.47 -7.41
N SER A 134 -10.97 -13.17 -8.54
CA SER A 134 -11.05 -14.64 -8.60
C SER A 134 -9.78 -15.30 -8.08
N TYR A 135 -8.62 -14.65 -8.27
CA TYR A 135 -7.36 -15.09 -7.66
C TYR A 135 -7.45 -15.05 -6.13
N LEU A 136 -7.94 -13.94 -5.58
CA LEU A 136 -8.02 -13.74 -4.12
C LEU A 136 -9.18 -14.52 -3.48
N GLY A 137 -10.36 -14.53 -4.10
CA GLY A 137 -11.58 -15.09 -3.50
C GLY A 137 -11.92 -16.51 -3.96
N GLY A 138 -11.11 -17.10 -4.85
CA GLY A 138 -11.34 -18.42 -5.41
C GLY A 138 -12.58 -18.51 -6.32
N ALA A 139 -13.00 -19.73 -6.63
CA ALA A 139 -14.05 -20.02 -7.60
C ALA A 139 -15.44 -19.43 -7.26
N ASN A 140 -15.70 -19.09 -5.99
CA ASN A 140 -16.99 -18.56 -5.55
C ASN A 140 -16.99 -17.02 -5.35
N ALA A 141 -15.95 -16.32 -5.79
CA ALA A 141 -15.83 -14.87 -5.76
C ALA A 141 -16.77 -14.21 -6.79
N LYS A 142 -18.06 -14.13 -6.47
CA LYS A 142 -19.12 -13.67 -7.40
C LYS A 142 -20.12 -12.68 -6.80
N ARG A 143 -19.94 -12.27 -5.54
CA ARG A 143 -20.84 -11.31 -4.88
C ARG A 143 -20.36 -9.89 -5.16
N MET A 144 -21.24 -9.07 -5.73
CA MET A 144 -21.02 -7.64 -5.84
C MET A 144 -21.47 -6.95 -4.55
N PRO A 145 -20.66 -6.03 -3.97
CA PRO A 145 -21.07 -5.29 -2.79
C PRO A 145 -22.14 -4.24 -3.13
N VAL A 146 -23.06 -3.98 -2.20
CA VAL A 146 -23.97 -2.83 -2.30
C VAL A 146 -23.17 -1.56 -1.97
N PRO A 147 -23.10 -0.56 -2.87
CA PRO A 147 -22.29 0.62 -2.64
C PRO A 147 -22.91 1.51 -1.56
N MET A 148 -22.11 1.87 -0.55
CA MET A 148 -22.46 2.93 0.40
C MET A 148 -21.93 4.25 -0.13
N MET A 149 -22.80 5.01 -0.81
CA MET A 149 -22.43 6.26 -1.48
C MET A 149 -22.47 7.43 -0.49
N ASN A 150 -21.31 8.03 -0.24
CA ASN A 150 -21.22 9.23 0.57
C ASN A 150 -21.62 10.47 -0.25
N ILE A 151 -22.85 10.94 -0.05
CA ILE A 151 -23.43 12.10 -0.76
C ILE A 151 -23.40 13.40 0.06
N MET A 152 -23.18 13.29 1.37
CA MET A 152 -23.19 14.42 2.28
C MET A 152 -22.07 14.26 3.31
N ASN A 153 -21.10 15.16 3.25
CA ASN A 153 -19.97 15.21 4.16
C ASN A 153 -20.22 16.26 5.27
N GLY A 154 -19.70 16.00 6.46
CA GLY A 154 -19.69 16.95 7.58
C GLY A 154 -18.44 16.81 8.44
N GLY A 155 -18.39 17.51 9.58
CA GLY A 155 -17.32 17.40 10.57
C GLY A 155 -16.03 18.15 10.22
N ALA A 156 -14.97 17.83 10.97
CA ALA A 156 -13.65 18.47 10.92
C ALA A 156 -13.10 18.67 9.51
N CYS A 157 -13.16 17.63 8.68
CA CYS A 157 -12.60 17.66 7.34
C CYS A 157 -13.26 18.70 6.43
N VAL A 158 -14.56 18.97 6.59
CA VAL A 158 -15.28 19.99 5.80
C VAL A 158 -14.94 21.41 6.26
N ILE A 159 -14.85 21.62 7.58
CA ILE A 159 -14.49 22.91 8.17
C ILE A 159 -13.05 23.28 7.81
N ILE A 160 -12.12 22.33 7.88
CA ILE A 160 -10.71 22.55 7.55
C ILE A 160 -10.52 22.83 6.05
N MET A 161 -11.26 22.16 5.17
CA MET A 161 -11.19 22.38 3.72
C MET A 161 -11.75 23.75 3.29
N THR A 162 -12.77 24.26 3.98
CA THR A 162 -13.43 25.53 3.62
C THR A 162 -12.82 26.76 4.30
N GLN A 163 -12.26 26.61 5.50
CA GLN A 163 -11.81 27.74 6.32
C GLN A 163 -10.32 27.67 6.73
N GLY A 164 -9.60 26.63 6.32
CA GLY A 164 -8.19 26.43 6.67
C GLY A 164 -7.96 25.98 8.12
N ARG A 165 -6.72 25.55 8.43
CA ARG A 165 -6.30 25.19 9.79
C ARG A 165 -6.01 26.46 10.61
N THR A 166 -7.03 27.02 11.26
CA THR A 166 -6.87 28.10 12.24
C THR A 166 -7.03 27.56 13.67
N PRO A 167 -6.42 28.20 14.70
CA PRO A 167 -6.58 27.80 16.11
C PRO A 167 -8.05 27.82 16.59
N TYR A 168 -8.90 28.58 15.92
CA TYR A 168 -10.34 28.67 16.20
C TYR A 168 -11.11 27.45 15.66
N ASN A 169 -10.72 26.94 14.49
CA ASN A 169 -11.36 25.76 13.89
C ASN A 169 -10.94 24.44 14.52
N THR A 170 -9.76 24.36 15.14
CA THR A 170 -9.33 23.18 15.91
C THR A 170 -10.03 23.05 17.27
N ARG A 171 -10.48 24.16 17.89
CA ARG A 171 -11.19 24.12 19.19
C ARG A 171 -12.67 23.80 19.08
N ALA A 172 -13.31 24.07 17.94
CA ALA A 172 -14.69 23.65 17.68
C ALA A 172 -14.84 22.13 17.43
N LEU A 173 -13.72 21.38 17.42
CA LEU A 173 -13.64 19.97 17.03
C LEU A 173 -13.28 19.02 18.18
N ALA A 174 -13.33 19.48 19.43
CA ALA A 174 -13.00 18.69 20.61
C ALA A 174 -14.24 18.19 21.41
N ILE A 175 -15.42 18.14 20.79
CA ILE A 175 -16.64 17.57 21.37
C ILE A 175 -17.20 16.50 20.43
#